data_AF-A0A096Y6W9-F1
#
_entry.id   AF-A0A096Y6W9-F1
#
_cell.length_a   1.000
_cell.length_b   1.000
_cell.length_c   1.000
_cell.angle_alpha   90.00
_cell.angle_beta   90.00
_cell.angle_gamma   90.00
#
_symmetry.space_group_name_H-M   'P 1'
#
loop_
_entity.id
_entity.type
_entity.pdbx_description
1 polymer ?
#
loop_
_entity_poly.entity_id
_entity_poly.type
_entity_poly.pdbx_seq_one_letter_code
_entity_poly.pdbx_strand_id
1 'polypeptide(L)'
;MKKNPKKLKFKKLQKGCIKNIQKNLKGIFFTNGVTLLKSIESGIVTSRQIESIRIYISKRIKKIGKLCINIFPDYPTTKKPAETRMGKGKGAFDKWVSKVPKGKTIIQISNYPLPSSKKLLKKASTKLSIKTNVIDFLGG
;
A
#
# COMPACT_ATOMS: atom_id res chain seq x y z
N MET A 1 4.57 -12.22 -3.37
CA MET A 1 4.75 -10.84 -3.88
C MET A 1 6.16 -10.38 -3.51
N LYS A 2 6.90 -9.75 -4.42
CA LYS A 2 8.22 -9.20 -4.09
C LYS A 2 8.06 -8.04 -3.10
N LYS A 3 8.88 -8.02 -2.06
CA LYS A 3 8.85 -7.00 -0.99
C LYS A 3 9.84 -5.84 -1.22
N ASN A 4 10.57 -5.91 -2.33
CA ASN A 4 11.65 -5.02 -2.73
C ASN A 4 11.87 -5.07 -4.25
N PRO A 5 12.41 -4.01 -4.86
CA PRO A 5 12.77 -3.99 -6.27
C PRO A 5 13.98 -4.92 -6.55
N LYS A 6 14.03 -5.48 -7.77
CA LYS A 6 15.12 -6.37 -8.20
C LYS A 6 16.45 -5.63 -8.41
N LYS A 7 16.40 -4.44 -9.00
CA LYS A 7 17.56 -3.59 -9.28
C LYS A 7 17.18 -2.13 -8.99
N LEU A 8 18.13 -1.35 -8.48
CA LEU A 8 18.01 0.09 -8.32
C LEU A 8 19.22 0.77 -8.97
N LYS A 9 18.99 1.91 -9.62
CA LYS A 9 20.08 2.80 -10.06
C LYS A 9 20.82 3.40 -8.86
N PHE A 10 20.10 3.75 -7.79
CA PHE A 10 20.66 4.40 -6.60
C PHE A 10 20.22 3.71 -5.32
N LYS A 11 21.17 3.33 -4.45
CA LYS A 11 20.89 2.63 -3.19
C LYS A 11 20.27 3.54 -2.10
N LYS A 12 20.56 4.85 -2.14
CA LYS A 12 20.10 5.84 -1.14
C LYS A 12 19.41 7.02 -1.83
N LEU A 13 18.14 7.27 -1.52
CA LEU A 13 17.35 8.37 -2.11
C LEU A 13 16.99 9.45 -1.07
N GLN A 14 16.95 10.71 -1.48
CA GLN A 14 16.47 11.82 -0.63
C GLN A 14 14.97 11.68 -0.35
N LYS A 15 14.56 11.88 0.92
CA LYS A 15 13.18 11.65 1.39
C LYS A 15 12.14 12.31 0.48
N GLY A 16 12.36 13.55 0.06
CA GLY A 16 11.41 14.32 -0.75
C GLY A 16 10.05 14.50 -0.07
N CYS A 17 9.09 15.05 -0.81
CA CYS A 17 7.71 15.24 -0.35
C CYS A 17 6.75 14.27 -1.04
N ILE A 18 5.64 13.93 -0.38
CA ILE A 18 4.53 13.19 -0.98
C ILE A 18 3.60 14.22 -1.62
N LYS A 19 3.31 14.10 -2.92
CA LYS A 19 2.39 15.02 -3.61
C LYS A 19 0.98 14.93 -3.01
N ASN A 20 0.29 16.07 -2.94
CA ASN A 20 -0.94 16.22 -2.14
C ASN A 20 -2.13 15.39 -2.65
N ILE A 21 -2.36 15.31 -3.96
CA ILE A 21 -3.49 14.56 -4.52
C ILE A 21 -3.02 13.86 -5.79
N GLN A 22 -3.29 12.56 -5.90
CA GLN A 22 -3.11 11.84 -7.15
C GLN A 22 -4.47 11.33 -7.63
N LYS A 23 -4.87 11.71 -8.84
CA LYS A 23 -5.94 11.00 -9.55
C LYS A 23 -5.48 9.55 -9.72
N ASN A 24 -6.37 8.58 -9.63
CA ASN A 24 -5.99 7.18 -9.85
C ASN A 24 -5.60 7.00 -11.32
N LEU A 25 -4.30 7.08 -11.62
CA LEU A 25 -3.83 7.24 -13.00
C LEU A 25 -4.04 5.98 -13.84
N LYS A 26 -3.82 4.76 -13.30
CA LYS A 26 -3.89 3.48 -14.02
C LYS A 26 -4.13 2.29 -13.07
N GLY A 27 -4.72 1.20 -13.57
CA GLY A 27 -4.74 -0.13 -12.92
C GLY A 27 -5.90 -0.41 -11.96
N ILE A 28 -7.02 0.29 -12.10
CA ILE A 28 -8.25 -0.02 -11.36
C ILE A 28 -9.24 -0.64 -12.32
N PHE A 29 -9.73 -1.83 -11.99
CA PHE A 29 -10.84 -2.42 -12.71
C PHE A 29 -12.13 -1.91 -12.10
N PHE A 30 -12.85 -1.06 -12.82
CA PHE A 30 -14.19 -0.61 -12.46
C PHE A 30 -15.20 -1.57 -13.08
N THR A 31 -15.28 -2.78 -12.52
CA THR A 31 -16.28 -3.78 -12.92
C THR A 31 -17.26 -3.97 -11.78
N ASN A 32 -18.49 -4.35 -12.10
CA ASN A 32 -19.51 -4.64 -11.11
C ASN A 32 -19.01 -5.70 -10.12
N GLY A 33 -19.27 -5.49 -8.82
CA GLY A 33 -18.83 -6.41 -7.78
C GLY A 33 -17.37 -6.23 -7.33
N VAL A 34 -16.73 -5.11 -7.70
CA VAL A 34 -15.39 -4.75 -7.20
C VAL A 34 -15.48 -3.89 -5.95
N THR A 35 -14.60 -4.17 -4.99
CA THR A 35 -14.38 -3.33 -3.82
C THR A 35 -12.94 -2.86 -3.74
N LEU A 36 -12.75 -1.60 -3.37
CA LEU A 36 -11.48 -0.89 -3.37
C LEU A 36 -11.19 -0.34 -1.97
N LEU A 37 -9.91 -0.32 -1.61
CA LEU A 37 -9.40 0.41 -0.46
C LEU A 37 -8.61 1.63 -0.93
N LYS A 38 -9.16 2.82 -0.72
CA LYS A 38 -8.59 4.11 -1.15
C LYS A 38 -7.99 4.87 0.03
N SER A 39 -6.85 5.50 -0.16
CA SER A 39 -6.25 6.39 0.85
C SER A 39 -7.01 7.72 0.97
N ILE A 40 -7.27 8.14 2.21
CA ILE A 40 -7.86 9.45 2.55
C ILE A 40 -6.75 10.48 2.81
N GLU A 41 -5.59 10.02 3.27
CA GLU A 41 -4.44 10.86 3.63
C GLU A 41 -3.19 10.40 2.90
N SER A 42 -2.25 11.33 2.70
CA SER A 42 -0.94 11.05 2.14
C SER A 42 -0.03 10.47 3.24
N GLY A 43 0.71 9.41 2.94
CA GLY A 43 1.63 8.82 3.90
C GLY A 43 2.52 7.72 3.35
N ILE A 44 3.27 7.10 4.25
CA ILE A 44 4.24 6.07 3.92
C ILE A 44 3.70 4.73 4.40
N VAL A 45 3.66 3.75 3.49
CA VAL A 45 3.26 2.37 3.80
C VAL A 45 4.47 1.46 3.67
N THR A 46 4.79 0.73 4.72
CA THR A 46 5.96 -0.17 4.75
C THR A 46 5.68 -1.49 4.02
N SER A 47 6.73 -2.13 3.50
CA SER A 47 6.62 -3.46 2.88
C SER A 47 6.00 -4.50 3.83
N ARG A 48 6.27 -4.39 5.14
CA ARG A 48 5.69 -5.25 6.19
C ARG A 48 4.18 -5.05 6.32
N GLN A 49 3.69 -3.82 6.30
CA GLN A 49 2.25 -3.54 6.34
C GLN A 49 1.53 -4.10 5.11
N ILE A 50 2.09 -3.89 3.91
CA ILE A 50 1.53 -4.44 2.66
C ILE A 50 1.40 -5.95 2.75
N GLU A 51 2.46 -6.62 3.22
CA GLU A 51 2.46 -8.07 3.36
C GLU A 51 1.47 -8.56 4.44
N SER A 52 1.39 -7.87 5.57
CA SER A 52 0.48 -8.20 6.66
C SER A 52 -0.99 -8.17 6.25
N ILE A 53 -1.32 -7.27 5.31
CA ILE A 53 -2.65 -7.13 4.73
C ILE A 53 -2.87 -8.20 3.67
N ARG A 54 -1.90 -8.42 2.77
CA ARG A 54 -1.96 -9.48 1.78
C ARG A 54 -2.28 -10.83 2.43
N ILE A 55 -1.51 -11.20 3.46
CA ILE A 55 -1.71 -12.45 4.20
C ILE A 55 -3.12 -12.48 4.83
N TYR A 56 -3.53 -11.39 5.48
CA TYR A 56 -4.83 -11.29 6.13
C TYR A 56 -6.01 -11.47 5.17
N ILE A 57 -5.92 -10.84 3.99
CA ILE A 57 -6.95 -10.91 2.94
C ILE A 57 -6.93 -12.27 2.25
N SER A 58 -5.76 -12.74 1.80
CA SER A 58 -5.62 -14.04 1.13
C SER A 58 -6.13 -15.19 2.01
N LYS A 59 -5.89 -15.15 3.34
CA LYS A 59 -6.41 -16.15 4.27
C LYS A 59 -7.94 -16.21 4.32
N ARG A 60 -8.63 -15.10 4.08
CA ARG A 60 -10.10 -15.02 4.14
C ARG A 60 -10.79 -15.21 2.79
N ILE A 61 -10.19 -14.74 1.71
CA ILE A 61 -10.72 -14.91 0.35
C ILE A 61 -10.55 -16.36 -0.14
N LYS A 62 -9.50 -17.07 0.32
CA LYS A 62 -9.14 -18.41 -0.13
C LYS A 62 -9.03 -18.46 -1.67
N LYS A 63 -9.82 -19.28 -2.35
CA LYS A 63 -9.80 -19.46 -3.82
C LYS A 63 -10.92 -18.72 -4.57
N ILE A 64 -11.83 -18.05 -3.86
CA ILE A 64 -13.08 -17.53 -4.45
C ILE A 64 -12.87 -16.21 -5.17
N GLY A 65 -12.06 -15.31 -4.59
CA GLY A 65 -11.84 -13.96 -5.10
C GLY A 65 -10.39 -13.69 -5.52
N LYS A 66 -10.21 -12.62 -6.29
CA LYS A 66 -8.91 -12.16 -6.76
C LYS A 66 -8.50 -10.90 -5.99
N LEU A 67 -7.30 -10.95 -5.41
CA LEU A 67 -6.68 -9.83 -4.71
C LEU A 67 -5.68 -9.13 -5.64
N CYS A 68 -5.89 -7.84 -5.86
CA CYS A 68 -4.96 -6.95 -6.55
C CYS A 68 -4.39 -5.93 -5.56
N ILE A 69 -3.06 -5.78 -5.53
CA ILE A 69 -2.36 -4.78 -4.72
C ILE A 69 -1.76 -3.77 -5.69
N ASN A 70 -2.15 -2.51 -5.55
CA ASN A 70 -1.85 -1.45 -6.52
C ASN A 70 -0.66 -0.57 -6.09
N ILE A 71 -0.05 -0.90 -4.95
CA ILE A 71 1.16 -0.24 -4.43
C ILE A 71 2.32 -1.23 -4.35
N PHE A 72 3.52 -0.73 -4.61
CA PHE A 72 4.74 -1.51 -4.54
C PHE A 72 5.77 -0.76 -3.68
N PRO A 73 6.52 -1.47 -2.80
CA PRO A 73 7.54 -0.84 -1.96
C PRO A 73 8.86 -0.71 -2.74
N ASP A 74 8.96 0.33 -3.56
CA ASP A 74 10.13 0.68 -4.39
C ASP A 74 11.05 1.72 -3.73
N TYR A 75 10.62 2.37 -2.66
CA TYR A 75 11.34 3.49 -2.07
C TYR A 75 12.22 3.03 -0.88
N PRO A 76 13.56 3.14 -0.96
CA PRO A 76 14.45 2.79 0.14
C PRO A 76 14.48 3.89 1.21
N THR A 77 14.27 3.50 2.46
CA THR A 77 14.41 4.37 3.63
C THR A 77 15.69 4.03 4.38
N THR A 78 16.42 5.05 4.83
CA THR A 78 17.66 4.90 5.61
C THR A 78 17.47 5.34 7.04
N LYS A 79 18.14 4.67 7.99
CA LYS A 79 18.17 5.04 9.41
C LYS A 79 19.63 5.11 9.87
N LYS A 80 19.95 6.06 10.75
CA LYS A 80 21.23 6.06 11.46
C LYS A 80 21.14 5.07 12.64
N PRO A 81 22.24 4.39 12.99
CA PRO A 81 22.26 3.56 14.18
C PRO A 81 21.90 4.39 15.42
N ALA A 82 21.31 3.73 16.41
CA ALA A 82 21.12 4.33 17.72
C ALA A 82 22.47 4.77 18.29
N GLU A 83 22.47 5.72 19.22
CA GLU A 83 23.67 6.17 19.95
C GLU A 83 24.72 6.94 19.14
N THR A 84 24.46 7.23 17.85
CA THR A 84 25.37 8.07 17.05
C THR A 84 24.93 9.53 16.98
N ARG A 85 25.92 10.43 17.09
CA ARG A 85 25.70 11.87 16.89
C ARG A 85 25.35 12.20 15.44
N MET A 86 24.83 13.42 15.24
CA MET A 86 24.57 13.98 13.92
C MET A 86 25.88 14.16 13.11
N GLY A 87 25.79 14.36 11.79
CA GLY A 87 26.96 14.39 10.89
C GLY A 87 27.38 13.01 10.35
N LYS A 88 28.62 12.87 9.85
CA LYS A 88 29.20 11.60 9.30
C LYS A 88 28.42 10.96 8.13
N GLY A 89 27.63 11.77 7.43
CA GLY A 89 26.88 11.34 6.24
C GLY A 89 25.57 10.59 6.53
N LYS A 90 25.06 9.92 5.48
CA LYS A 90 23.73 9.30 5.46
C LYS A 90 23.77 7.85 5.95
N GLY A 91 22.81 7.50 6.82
CA GLY A 91 22.68 6.17 7.41
C GLY A 91 22.54 5.02 6.43
N ALA A 92 22.56 3.81 6.98
CA ALA A 92 22.38 2.57 6.24
C ALA A 92 20.92 2.37 5.81
N PHE A 93 20.70 1.45 4.87
CA PHE A 93 19.36 1.03 4.47
C PHE A 93 18.63 0.38 5.66
N ASP A 94 17.37 0.77 5.89
CA ASP A 94 16.53 0.24 6.96
C ASP A 94 15.38 -0.61 6.37
N LYS A 95 14.55 -0.01 5.51
CA LYS A 95 13.36 -0.67 4.98
C LYS A 95 12.88 -0.11 3.65
N TRP A 96 12.16 -0.94 2.93
CA TRP A 96 11.40 -0.57 1.74
C TRP A 96 10.02 -0.05 2.11
N VAL A 97 9.64 1.06 1.51
CA VAL A 97 8.35 1.68 1.70
C VAL A 97 7.75 2.08 0.36
N SER A 98 6.44 2.30 0.35
CA SER A 98 5.70 2.90 -0.75
C SER A 98 5.19 4.26 -0.29
N LYS A 99 5.41 5.29 -1.10
CA LYS A 99 4.83 6.62 -0.89
C LYS A 99 3.43 6.62 -1.47
N VAL A 100 2.42 6.79 -0.62
CA VAL A 100 1.02 6.73 -1.02
C VAL A 100 0.42 8.14 -0.90
N PRO A 101 0.09 8.81 -2.02
CA PRO A 101 -0.61 10.08 -1.98
C PRO A 101 -2.10 9.88 -1.69
N LYS A 102 -2.75 10.92 -1.16
CA LYS A 102 -4.21 10.93 -0.96
C LYS A 102 -4.94 10.61 -2.26
N GLY A 103 -5.94 9.74 -2.15
CA GLY A 103 -6.79 9.32 -3.25
C GLY A 103 -6.27 8.10 -4.02
N LYS A 104 -5.07 7.61 -3.72
CA LYS A 104 -4.52 6.41 -4.32
C LYS A 104 -5.28 5.17 -3.83
N THR A 105 -5.70 4.31 -4.78
CA THR A 105 -6.20 2.98 -4.47
C THR A 105 -5.04 2.05 -4.11
N ILE A 106 -5.13 1.42 -2.95
CA ILE A 106 -4.10 0.57 -2.36
C ILE A 106 -4.36 -0.90 -2.71
N ILE A 107 -5.61 -1.34 -2.52
CA ILE A 107 -6.03 -2.73 -2.68
C ILE A 107 -7.34 -2.75 -3.45
N GLN A 108 -7.49 -3.79 -4.26
CA GLN A 108 -8.70 -4.11 -4.98
C GLN A 108 -9.03 -5.59 -4.78
N ILE A 109 -10.30 -5.90 -4.54
CA ILE A 109 -10.84 -7.25 -4.51
C ILE A 109 -11.89 -7.35 -5.61
N SER A 110 -11.78 -8.38 -6.45
CA SER A 110 -12.78 -8.75 -7.45
C SER A 110 -13.24 -10.20 -7.25
N ASN A 111 -14.40 -10.53 -7.83
CA ASN A 111 -15.03 -11.86 -7.73
C ASN A 111 -15.26 -12.31 -6.28
N TYR A 112 -15.77 -11.43 -5.43
CA TYR A 112 -16.07 -11.75 -4.04
C TYR A 112 -17.33 -10.99 -3.58
N PRO A 113 -18.20 -11.58 -2.74
CA PRO A 113 -19.44 -10.92 -2.33
C PRO A 113 -19.19 -9.56 -1.67
N LEU A 114 -19.85 -8.51 -2.19
CA LEU A 114 -19.76 -7.11 -1.74
C LEU A 114 -19.88 -6.93 -0.20
N PRO A 115 -20.89 -7.48 0.50
CA PRO A 115 -21.00 -7.27 1.95
C PRO A 115 -19.81 -7.88 2.71
N SER A 116 -19.31 -9.02 2.23
CA SER A 116 -18.17 -9.72 2.83
C SER A 116 -16.84 -9.01 2.53
N SER A 117 -16.65 -8.51 1.31
CA SER A 117 -15.45 -7.74 0.93
C SER A 117 -15.37 -6.40 1.65
N LYS A 118 -16.49 -5.66 1.83
CA LYS A 118 -16.51 -4.43 2.64
C LYS A 118 -16.00 -4.69 4.05
N LYS A 119 -16.58 -5.68 4.74
CA LYS A 119 -16.19 -6.06 6.11
C LYS A 119 -14.73 -6.50 6.16
N LEU A 120 -14.27 -7.23 5.14
CA LEU A 120 -12.90 -7.69 5.02
C LEU A 120 -11.91 -6.53 4.88
N LEU A 121 -12.17 -5.59 3.96
CA LEU A 121 -11.31 -4.43 3.71
C LEU A 121 -11.30 -3.46 4.89
N LYS A 122 -12.44 -3.27 5.57
CA LYS A 122 -12.53 -2.45 6.79
C LYS A 122 -11.70 -3.03 7.94
N LYS A 123 -11.60 -4.35 8.05
CA LYS A 123 -10.69 -4.98 9.03
C LYS A 123 -9.24 -5.00 8.55
N ALA A 124 -9.00 -5.00 7.24
CA ALA A 124 -7.65 -4.95 6.69
C ALA A 124 -7.01 -3.55 6.83
N SER A 125 -7.82 -2.49 6.76
CA SER A 125 -7.35 -1.11 6.87
C SER A 125 -6.69 -0.78 8.20
N THR A 126 -7.08 -1.45 9.30
CA THR A 126 -6.47 -1.24 10.62
C THR A 126 -4.99 -1.60 10.69
N LYS A 127 -4.49 -2.36 9.71
CA LYS A 127 -3.06 -2.70 9.58
C LYS A 127 -2.25 -1.61 8.87
N LEU A 128 -2.90 -0.63 8.25
CA LEU A 128 -2.25 0.51 7.62
C LEU A 128 -2.06 1.64 8.63
N SER A 129 -0.97 2.36 8.49
CA SER A 129 -0.69 3.59 9.26
C SER A 129 -1.33 4.85 8.65
N ILE A 130 -2.17 4.71 7.62
CA ILE A 130 -2.84 5.82 6.94
C ILE A 130 -4.36 5.61 6.96
N LYS A 131 -5.11 6.70 7.04
CA LYS A 131 -6.58 6.63 6.95
C LYS A 131 -7.00 6.22 5.54
N THR A 132 -7.98 5.32 5.47
CA THR A 132 -8.49 4.77 4.21
C THR A 132 -10.00 4.70 4.20
N ASN A 133 -10.58 4.83 3.02
CA ASN A 133 -12.00 4.61 2.76
C ASN A 133 -12.19 3.35 1.91
N VAL A 134 -13.29 2.63 2.15
CA VAL A 134 -13.72 1.51 1.31
C VAL A 134 -14.71 2.04 0.28
N ILE A 135 -14.50 1.69 -0.99
CA ILE A 135 -15.36 2.11 -2.11
C ILE A 135 -15.82 0.86 -2.84
N ASP A 136 -17.10 0.79 -3.14
CA ASP A 136 -17.69 -0.31 -3.87
C ASP A 136 -18.26 0.19 -5.18
N PHE A 137 -18.06 -0.59 -6.23
CA PHE A 137 -18.67 -0.35 -7.53
C PHE A 137 -19.86 -1.29 -7.70
N LEU A 138 -21.04 -0.74 -7.47
CA LEU A 138 -22.31 -1.27 -7.95
C LEU A 138 -22.53 -0.59 -9.31
N GLY A 139 -22.62 -1.36 -10.38
CA GLY A 139 -22.96 -0.80 -11.68
C GLY A 139 -24.32 -0.14 -11.60
N GLY A 140 -24.39 1.10 -12.10
CA GLY A 140 -25.66 1.70 -12.48
C GLY A 140 -26.16 1.07 -13.78
#